data_AF-A0A5M9NWM2-F1
#
_entry.id   AF-A0A5M9NWM2-F1
#
_cell.length_a   1.000
_cell.length_b   1.000
_cell.length_c   1.000
_cell.angle_alpha   90.00
_cell.angle_beta   90.00
_cell.angle_gamma   90.00
#
_symmetry.space_group_name_H-M   'P 1'
#
loop_
_entity.id
_entity.type
_entity.pdbx_description
1 polymer ?
#
loop_
_entity_poly.entity_id
_entity_poly.type
_entity_poly.pdbx_seq_one_letter_code
_entity_poly.pdbx_strand_id
1 'polypeptide(L)'
;MPFKKNTKVYKMNKIERNIIIGSLIGDGSLALYGRSRNAYYREHGCAKQIPYRKWKAERLKDLDFKLLKSCKNPKLCSPSSKTYTELYNMFYKGGKKTITSENILLLDHPIGLACLYMDDGSLVIDSSKRGNDSIYIFPRISIYTLNFSKNENIILKDHINKIFNLHTKLKERKDGKHFLLEINKRNDIVKFINAVSPFIEEVPCMYYKIKLKERFENKRLKLMNQGYKNINKWSESITENKYSREEENFIITSKQAGNTDKEIACLLNRSYWGIVDKVRRLKLQGRI
;
A
#
# COMPACT_ATOMS: atom_id res chain seq x y z
N MET A 1 15.20 -46.61 -5.48
CA MET A 1 15.46 -45.51 -6.43
C MET A 1 16.42 -44.52 -5.80
N PRO A 2 17.56 -44.19 -6.43
CA PRO A 2 18.45 -43.16 -5.89
C PRO A 2 17.69 -41.82 -5.85
N PHE A 3 17.78 -41.12 -4.72
CA PHE A 3 17.20 -39.78 -4.54
C PHE A 3 17.81 -38.85 -5.60
N LYS A 4 17.08 -38.56 -6.68
CA LYS A 4 17.51 -37.55 -7.67
C LYS A 4 17.50 -36.21 -6.95
N LYS A 5 18.69 -35.71 -6.60
CA LYS A 5 18.86 -34.39 -5.99
C LYS A 5 18.21 -33.38 -6.93
N ASN A 6 17.09 -32.78 -6.53
CA ASN A 6 16.45 -31.76 -7.34
C ASN A 6 17.33 -30.51 -7.28
N THR A 7 18.20 -30.38 -8.28
CA THR A 7 19.24 -29.34 -8.39
C THR A 7 18.80 -28.17 -9.29
N LYS A 8 17.54 -28.13 -9.72
CA LYS A 8 17.03 -27.06 -10.59
C LYS A 8 17.24 -25.71 -9.89
N VAL A 9 18.08 -24.88 -10.51
CA VAL A 9 18.29 -23.49 -10.11
C VAL A 9 17.28 -22.66 -10.89
N TYR A 10 16.42 -21.95 -10.16
CA TYR A 10 15.42 -21.10 -10.77
C TYR A 10 15.99 -19.70 -10.99
N LYS A 11 15.80 -19.18 -12.20
CA LYS A 11 16.09 -17.78 -12.53
C LYS A 11 14.77 -17.03 -12.59
N MET A 12 14.56 -16.15 -11.61
CA MET A 12 13.36 -15.32 -11.57
C MET A 12 13.50 -14.14 -12.54
N ASN A 13 12.48 -13.88 -13.35
CA ASN A 13 12.36 -12.60 -14.02
C ASN A 13 11.91 -11.50 -13.02
N LYS A 14 11.91 -10.24 -13.47
CA LYS A 14 11.58 -9.09 -12.60
C LYS A 14 10.17 -9.18 -12.00
N ILE A 15 9.19 -9.66 -12.77
CA ILE A 15 7.79 -9.75 -12.34
C ILE A 15 7.64 -10.86 -11.30
N GLU A 16 8.16 -12.06 -11.57
CA GLU A 16 8.10 -13.19 -10.64
C GLU A 16 8.77 -12.87 -9.31
N ARG A 17 9.97 -12.26 -9.37
CA ARG A 17 10.67 -11.77 -8.17
C ARG A 17 9.76 -10.85 -7.37
N ASN A 18 9.16 -9.84 -7.99
CA ASN A 18 8.35 -8.87 -7.26
C ASN A 18 7.07 -9.48 -6.68
N ILE A 19 6.42 -10.44 -7.35
CA ILE A 19 5.30 -11.19 -6.78
C ILE A 19 5.76 -11.92 -5.51
N ILE A 20 6.90 -12.63 -5.59
CA ILE A 20 7.45 -13.39 -4.46
C ILE A 20 7.84 -12.46 -3.31
N ILE A 21 8.55 -11.35 -3.57
CA ILE A 21 9.03 -10.42 -2.54
C ILE A 21 7.86 -9.67 -1.90
N GLY A 22 6.92 -9.16 -2.70
CA GLY A 22 5.72 -8.50 -2.21
C GLY A 22 4.93 -9.41 -1.26
N SER A 23 4.72 -10.66 -1.67
CA SER A 23 4.06 -11.63 -0.81
C SER A 23 4.91 -12.14 0.34
N LEU A 24 6.24 -12.21 0.20
CA LEU A 24 7.12 -12.55 1.31
C LEU A 24 7.07 -11.50 2.41
N ILE A 25 6.89 -10.22 2.08
CA ILE A 25 6.68 -9.18 3.08
C ILE A 25 5.31 -9.35 3.75
N GLY A 26 4.31 -9.76 2.97
CA GLY A 26 2.96 -10.10 3.45
C GLY A 26 2.79 -11.54 3.97
N ASP A 27 1.78 -12.25 3.46
CA ASP A 27 1.31 -13.57 3.89
C ASP A 27 2.27 -14.74 3.55
N GLY A 28 3.17 -14.53 2.60
CA GLY A 28 4.16 -15.50 2.15
C GLY A 28 5.24 -15.78 3.18
N SER A 29 5.79 -17.00 3.17
CA SER A 29 6.92 -17.38 4.02
C SER A 29 7.87 -18.33 3.32
N LEU A 30 9.14 -18.28 3.72
CA LEU A 30 10.15 -19.23 3.32
C LEU A 30 10.47 -20.14 4.50
N ALA A 31 10.55 -21.44 4.27
CA ALA A 31 10.80 -22.42 5.32
C ALA A 31 11.84 -23.45 4.88
N LEU A 32 12.64 -23.90 5.84
CA LEU A 32 13.43 -25.13 5.76
C LEU A 32 12.59 -26.23 6.41
N TYR A 33 12.44 -27.39 5.75
CA TYR A 33 11.63 -28.49 6.28
C TYR A 33 12.40 -29.80 6.33
N GLY A 34 12.32 -30.48 7.48
CA GLY A 34 12.91 -31.79 7.72
C GLY A 34 14.41 -31.83 7.42
N ARG A 35 14.83 -32.77 6.57
CA ARG A 35 16.22 -32.94 6.13
C ARG A 35 16.57 -32.11 4.88
N SER A 36 15.68 -31.22 4.41
CA SER A 36 15.96 -30.39 3.24
C SER A 36 17.07 -29.40 3.53
N ARG A 37 18.07 -29.34 2.64
CA ARG A 37 19.13 -28.31 2.66
C ARG A 37 18.68 -26.98 2.04
N ASN A 38 17.55 -26.97 1.36
CA ASN A 38 17.06 -25.81 0.64
C ASN A 38 15.70 -25.34 1.17
N ALA A 39 15.53 -24.02 1.21
CA ALA A 39 14.25 -23.42 1.54
C ALA A 39 13.25 -23.58 0.39
N TYR A 40 11.97 -23.44 0.72
CA TYR A 40 10.88 -23.35 -0.25
C TYR A 40 9.89 -22.28 0.20
N TYR A 41 9.17 -21.71 -0.76
CA TYR A 41 8.08 -20.79 -0.52
C TYR A 41 6.81 -21.53 -0.12
N ARG A 42 6.07 -20.98 0.84
CA ARG A 42 4.72 -21.40 1.21
C ARG A 42 3.84 -20.22 1.59
N GLU A 43 2.58 -20.29 1.18
CA GLU A 43 1.57 -19.29 1.49
C GLU A 43 0.22 -19.96 1.78
N HIS A 44 -0.43 -19.48 2.82
CA HIS A 44 -1.71 -19.95 3.34
C HIS A 44 -2.70 -18.80 3.29
N GLY A 45 -3.99 -19.09 3.27
CA GLY A 45 -5.01 -18.06 3.22
C GLY A 45 -6.40 -18.66 3.33
N CYS A 46 -7.41 -17.80 3.46
CA CYS A 46 -8.80 -18.23 3.59
C CYS A 46 -9.37 -18.75 2.26
N ALA A 47 -10.52 -19.43 2.31
CA ALA A 47 -11.18 -19.98 1.13
C ALA A 47 -11.50 -18.90 0.07
N LYS A 48 -11.89 -17.69 0.51
CA LYS A 48 -12.23 -16.57 -0.37
C LYS A 48 -11.04 -16.06 -1.21
N GLN A 49 -9.81 -16.33 -0.76
CA GLN A 49 -8.56 -15.94 -1.44
C GLN A 49 -7.92 -17.09 -2.24
N ILE A 50 -8.61 -18.22 -2.43
CA ILE A 50 -8.12 -19.29 -3.32
C ILE A 50 -7.89 -18.78 -4.75
N PRO A 51 -8.78 -17.98 -5.37
CA PRO A 51 -8.54 -17.46 -6.72
C PRO A 51 -7.28 -16.60 -6.81
N TYR A 52 -6.96 -15.84 -5.76
CA TYR A 52 -5.73 -15.05 -5.71
C TYR A 52 -4.47 -15.92 -5.67
N ARG A 53 -4.46 -16.99 -4.85
CA ARG A 53 -3.35 -17.95 -4.84
C ARG A 53 -3.21 -18.70 -6.16
N LYS A 54 -4.33 -18.96 -6.86
CA LYS A 54 -4.33 -19.53 -8.21
C LYS A 54 -3.69 -18.56 -9.22
N TRP A 55 -4.02 -17.27 -9.15
CA TRP A 55 -3.38 -16.24 -9.96
C TRP A 55 -1.85 -16.21 -9.72
N LYS A 56 -1.40 -16.24 -8.46
CA LYS A 56 0.04 -16.32 -8.13
C LYS A 56 0.69 -17.59 -8.72
N ALA A 57 0.04 -18.75 -8.60
CA ALA A 57 0.56 -20.00 -9.16
C ALA A 57 0.76 -19.91 -10.68
N GLU A 58 -0.20 -19.35 -11.41
CA GLU A 58 -0.12 -19.17 -12.87
C GLU A 58 1.01 -18.19 -13.25
N ARG A 59 1.13 -17.06 -12.53
CA ARG A 59 2.18 -16.07 -12.76
C ARG A 59 3.59 -16.56 -12.42
N LEU A 60 3.70 -17.63 -11.63
CA LEU A 60 4.96 -18.22 -11.17
C LEU A 60 5.16 -19.65 -11.69
N LYS A 61 4.47 -20.04 -12.77
CA LYS A 61 4.48 -21.41 -13.30
C LYS A 61 5.85 -21.85 -13.81
N ASP A 62 6.64 -20.94 -14.36
CA ASP A 62 8.00 -21.24 -14.84
C ASP A 62 8.97 -21.53 -13.68
N LEU A 63 8.58 -21.13 -12.47
CA LEU A 63 9.25 -21.45 -11.20
C LEU A 63 8.65 -22.69 -10.49
N ASP A 64 7.78 -23.43 -11.20
CA ASP A 64 7.08 -24.63 -10.75
C ASP A 64 6.22 -24.43 -9.48
N PHE A 65 5.71 -23.21 -9.25
CA PHE A 65 4.78 -22.97 -8.15
C PHE A 65 3.47 -23.73 -8.39
N LYS A 66 2.90 -24.27 -7.31
CA LYS A 66 1.66 -25.05 -7.38
C LYS A 66 0.76 -24.85 -6.17
N LEU A 67 -0.51 -25.15 -6.36
CA LEU A 67 -1.49 -25.25 -5.27
C LEU A 67 -1.55 -26.68 -4.74
N LEU A 68 -1.16 -26.89 -3.49
CA LEU A 68 -1.38 -28.13 -2.75
C LEU A 68 -2.83 -28.18 -2.30
N LYS A 69 -3.62 -29.05 -2.93
CA LYS A 69 -5.06 -29.23 -2.65
C LYS A 69 -5.35 -30.21 -1.51
N SER A 70 -4.34 -30.79 -0.87
CA SER A 70 -4.47 -31.78 0.20
C SER A 70 -4.99 -31.23 1.53
N CYS A 71 -5.39 -29.96 1.59
CA CYS A 71 -5.88 -29.29 2.78
C CYS A 71 -7.10 -28.42 2.45
N LYS A 72 -7.97 -28.19 3.44
CA LYS A 72 -9.24 -27.44 3.32
C LYS A 72 -9.11 -26.15 2.50
N ASN A 73 -8.03 -25.39 2.70
CA ASN A 73 -7.71 -24.20 1.90
C ASN A 73 -6.39 -24.43 1.13
N PRO A 74 -6.43 -24.65 -0.20
CA PRO A 74 -5.25 -25.01 -1.01
C PRO A 74 -4.06 -24.08 -0.83
N LYS A 75 -2.90 -24.62 -0.45
CA LYS A 75 -1.69 -23.84 -0.13
C LYS A 75 -0.87 -23.60 -1.38
N LEU A 76 -0.38 -22.38 -1.59
CA LEU A 76 0.60 -22.11 -2.65
C LEU A 76 1.98 -22.51 -2.15
N CYS A 77 2.74 -23.25 -2.95
CA CYS A 77 4.12 -23.62 -2.63
C CYS A 77 5.02 -23.65 -3.86
N SER A 78 6.30 -23.36 -3.64
CA SER A 78 7.37 -23.68 -4.61
C SER A 78 8.01 -25.03 -4.29
N PRO A 79 8.81 -25.59 -5.21
CA PRO A 79 9.80 -26.61 -4.86
C PRO A 79 10.89 -26.04 -3.96
N SER A 80 11.60 -26.90 -3.23
CA SER A 80 12.81 -26.51 -2.51
C SER A 80 13.96 -26.28 -3.47
N SER A 81 14.62 -25.12 -3.40
CA SER A 81 15.73 -24.78 -4.30
C SER A 81 16.74 -23.83 -3.67
N LYS A 82 17.95 -23.77 -4.22
CA LYS A 82 19.00 -22.83 -3.78
C LYS A 82 18.53 -21.37 -3.90
N THR A 83 17.79 -21.04 -4.96
CA THR A 83 17.21 -19.72 -5.20
C THR A 83 16.37 -19.24 -4.01
N TYR A 84 15.52 -20.11 -3.44
CA TYR A 84 14.71 -19.75 -2.28
C TYR A 84 15.52 -19.72 -0.98
N THR A 85 16.60 -20.50 -0.88
CA THR A 85 17.56 -20.40 0.24
C THR A 85 18.28 -19.07 0.26
N GLU A 86 18.68 -18.55 -0.90
CA GLU A 86 19.29 -17.23 -1.02
C GLU A 86 18.33 -16.14 -0.53
N LEU A 87 17.07 -16.17 -0.97
CA LEU A 87 16.04 -15.28 -0.44
C LEU A 87 15.81 -15.47 1.07
N TYR A 88 15.83 -16.71 1.57
CA TYR A 88 15.68 -17.00 3.00
C TYR A 88 16.81 -16.32 3.80
N ASN A 89 18.06 -16.45 3.37
CA ASN A 89 19.21 -15.85 4.04
C ASN A 89 19.17 -14.30 4.04
N MET A 90 18.54 -13.70 3.02
CA MET A 90 18.34 -12.25 2.93
C MET A 90 17.20 -11.75 3.83
N PHE A 91 16.08 -12.48 3.90
CA PHE A 91 14.86 -12.03 4.57
C PHE A 91 14.64 -12.66 5.95
N TYR A 92 15.45 -13.62 6.39
CA TYR A 92 15.31 -14.25 7.70
C TYR A 92 16.63 -14.15 8.47
N LYS A 93 16.61 -13.47 9.63
CA LYS A 93 17.72 -13.39 10.58
C LYS A 93 17.31 -14.07 11.88
N GLY A 94 18.07 -15.08 12.32
CA GLY A 94 17.70 -15.91 13.47
C GLY A 94 16.32 -16.56 13.32
N GLY A 95 15.95 -16.95 12.11
CA GLY A 95 14.63 -17.54 11.80
C GLY A 95 13.46 -16.56 11.79
N LYS A 96 13.70 -15.25 12.01
CA LYS A 96 12.67 -14.21 12.00
C LYS A 96 12.71 -13.43 10.70
N LYS A 97 11.54 -13.27 10.06
CA LYS A 97 11.38 -12.41 8.88
C LYS A 97 11.83 -10.98 9.24
N THR A 98 12.74 -10.42 8.45
CA THR A 98 13.43 -9.15 8.72
C THR A 98 13.53 -8.32 7.44
N ILE A 99 13.26 -7.01 7.53
CA ILE A 99 13.50 -6.05 6.44
C ILE A 99 14.82 -5.32 6.67
N THR A 100 15.67 -5.26 5.66
CA THR A 100 16.91 -4.48 5.67
C THR A 100 16.96 -3.56 4.46
N SER A 101 17.86 -2.57 4.49
CA SER A 101 18.06 -1.64 3.38
C SER A 101 18.49 -2.34 2.09
N GLU A 102 19.11 -3.51 2.18
CA GLU A 102 19.59 -4.29 1.03
C GLU A 102 18.50 -5.20 0.47
N ASN A 103 17.78 -5.92 1.33
CA ASN A 103 16.82 -6.91 0.86
C ASN A 103 15.57 -6.27 0.24
N ILE A 104 15.18 -5.08 0.73
CA ILE A 104 14.00 -4.39 0.24
C ILE A 104 14.18 -3.87 -1.20
N LEU A 105 15.42 -3.69 -1.66
CA LEU A 105 15.73 -3.28 -3.04
C LEU A 105 15.22 -4.28 -4.09
N LEU A 106 14.95 -5.53 -3.69
CA LEU A 106 14.37 -6.53 -4.59
C LEU A 106 12.90 -6.25 -4.93
N LEU A 107 12.22 -5.39 -4.15
CA LEU A 107 10.87 -4.89 -4.37
C LEU A 107 10.92 -3.61 -5.23
N ASP A 108 11.03 -3.75 -6.54
CA ASP A 108 11.26 -2.64 -7.48
C ASP A 108 10.24 -2.57 -8.63
N HIS A 109 9.10 -3.22 -8.47
CA HIS A 109 7.99 -3.18 -9.43
C HIS A 109 6.64 -3.07 -8.70
N PRO A 110 5.69 -2.23 -9.19
CA PRO A 110 4.38 -2.03 -8.56
C PRO A 110 3.58 -3.31 -8.31
N ILE A 111 3.78 -4.36 -9.11
CA ILE A 111 3.13 -5.68 -8.87
C ILE A 111 3.46 -6.28 -7.50
N GLY A 112 4.68 -6.07 -6.99
CA GLY A 112 5.06 -6.54 -5.66
C GLY A 112 4.37 -5.73 -4.57
N LEU A 113 4.25 -4.41 -4.76
CA LEU A 113 3.49 -3.56 -3.87
C LEU A 113 2.00 -3.94 -3.87
N ALA A 114 1.45 -4.28 -5.04
CA ALA A 114 0.08 -4.80 -5.18
C ALA A 114 -0.09 -6.13 -4.44
N CYS A 115 0.90 -7.03 -4.48
CA CYS A 115 0.86 -8.26 -3.70
C CYS A 115 0.88 -8.01 -2.19
N LEU A 116 1.80 -7.17 -1.71
CA LEU A 116 1.82 -6.76 -0.30
C LEU A 116 0.48 -6.15 0.13
N TYR A 117 -0.12 -5.31 -0.71
CA TYR A 117 -1.42 -4.70 -0.43
C TYR A 117 -2.57 -5.73 -0.47
N MET A 118 -2.55 -6.69 -1.38
CA MET A 118 -3.53 -7.77 -1.44
C MET A 118 -3.42 -8.74 -0.27
N ASP A 119 -2.22 -8.99 0.23
CA ASP A 119 -1.99 -9.81 1.42
C ASP A 119 -2.40 -9.01 2.68
N ASP A 120 -1.65 -7.98 3.04
CA ASP A 120 -1.76 -7.27 4.33
C ASP A 120 -2.37 -5.86 4.26
N GLY A 121 -2.91 -5.46 3.12
CA GLY A 121 -3.53 -4.15 2.96
C GLY A 121 -5.02 -4.08 3.32
N SER A 122 -5.51 -2.89 3.62
CA SER A 122 -6.95 -2.63 3.71
C SER A 122 -7.29 -1.20 3.32
N LEU A 123 -8.28 -1.07 2.45
CA LEU A 123 -8.99 0.17 2.23
C LEU A 123 -10.10 0.29 3.28
N VAL A 124 -10.04 1.34 4.09
CA VAL A 124 -11.01 1.63 5.13
C VAL A 124 -11.74 2.92 4.79
N ILE A 125 -13.06 2.89 4.81
CA ILE A 125 -13.91 4.06 4.63
C ILE A 125 -14.54 4.37 5.99
N ASP A 126 -14.08 5.45 6.61
CA ASP A 126 -14.50 5.84 7.95
C ASP A 126 -15.25 7.17 7.91
N SER A 127 -15.84 7.55 9.03
CA SER A 127 -16.64 8.75 9.15
C SER A 127 -16.49 9.39 10.52
N SER A 128 -16.44 10.71 10.56
CA SER A 128 -16.42 11.50 11.80
C SER A 128 -17.57 12.49 11.82
N LYS A 129 -18.21 12.66 12.98
CA LYS A 129 -19.11 13.80 13.21
C LYS A 129 -18.30 15.09 13.26
N ARG A 130 -18.83 16.12 12.65
CA ARG A 130 -18.34 17.50 12.66
C ARG A 130 -19.45 18.38 13.24
N GLY A 131 -19.15 19.66 13.48
CA GLY A 131 -20.17 20.62 13.93
C GLY A 131 -21.33 20.71 12.95
N ASN A 132 -22.47 21.24 13.43
CA ASN A 132 -23.68 21.48 12.64
C ASN A 132 -24.24 20.19 11.98
N ASP A 133 -24.28 19.08 12.73
CA ASP A 133 -24.78 17.77 12.29
C ASP A 133 -24.19 17.23 10.98
N SER A 134 -22.98 17.69 10.62
CA SER A 134 -22.29 17.26 9.42
C SER A 134 -21.45 16.01 9.67
N ILE A 135 -21.41 15.11 8.69
CA ILE A 135 -20.55 13.92 8.70
C ILE A 135 -19.48 14.08 7.64
N TYR A 136 -18.23 13.89 8.06
CA TYR A 136 -17.10 13.81 7.15
C TYR A 136 -16.65 12.36 6.99
N ILE A 137 -16.87 11.79 5.80
CA ILE A 137 -16.36 10.49 5.36
C ILE A 137 -14.94 10.68 4.82
N PHE A 138 -14.02 9.82 5.27
CA PHE A 138 -12.64 9.84 4.83
C PHE A 138 -12.12 8.41 4.61
N PRO A 139 -11.50 8.14 3.46
CA PRO A 139 -10.79 6.89 3.25
C PRO A 139 -9.41 6.92 3.88
N ARG A 140 -8.91 5.74 4.23
CA ARG A 140 -7.50 5.47 4.51
C ARG A 140 -7.11 4.13 3.95
N ILE A 141 -5.85 4.00 3.56
CA ILE A 141 -5.22 2.73 3.24
C ILE A 141 -4.28 2.38 4.39
N SER A 142 -4.43 1.18 4.96
CA SER A 142 -3.51 0.64 5.96
C SER A 142 -2.83 -0.60 5.39
N ILE A 143 -1.52 -0.73 5.58
CA ILE A 143 -0.74 -1.94 5.27
C ILE A 143 -0.24 -2.49 6.61
N TYR A 144 -0.75 -3.64 7.03
CA TYR A 144 -0.59 -4.21 8.37
C TYR A 144 0.76 -4.90 8.58
N THR A 145 1.83 -4.11 8.55
CA THR A 145 3.23 -4.54 8.77
C THR A 145 3.61 -4.69 10.25
N LEU A 146 2.66 -5.14 11.08
CA LEU A 146 2.77 -5.24 12.54
C LEU A 146 3.74 -6.36 13.00
N ASN A 147 4.16 -7.24 12.09
CA ASN A 147 5.20 -8.23 12.31
C ASN A 147 6.63 -7.63 12.27
N PHE A 148 6.78 -6.42 11.75
CA PHE A 148 8.06 -5.71 11.62
C PHE A 148 8.23 -4.65 12.72
N SER A 149 9.47 -4.43 13.17
CA SER A 149 9.78 -3.38 14.15
C SER A 149 9.57 -1.98 13.58
N LYS A 150 9.67 -0.96 14.43
CA LYS A 150 9.60 0.44 14.00
C LYS A 150 10.65 0.78 12.93
N ASN A 151 11.89 0.32 13.12
CA ASN A 151 12.99 0.60 12.18
C ASN A 151 12.77 -0.09 10.83
N GLU A 152 12.31 -1.34 10.84
CA GLU A 152 11.96 -2.07 9.61
C GLU A 152 10.81 -1.39 8.86
N ASN A 153 9.80 -0.91 9.60
CA ASN A 153 8.72 -0.12 9.01
C ASN A 153 9.22 1.22 8.44
N ILE A 154 10.21 1.88 9.05
CA ILE A 154 10.86 3.07 8.50
C ILE A 154 11.54 2.74 7.16
N ILE A 155 12.32 1.66 7.11
CA ILE A 155 12.98 1.20 5.88
C ILE A 155 11.95 0.96 4.78
N LEU A 156 10.88 0.23 5.08
CA LEU A 156 9.81 -0.04 4.11
C LEU A 156 9.11 1.24 3.64
N LYS A 157 8.79 2.16 4.56
CA LYS A 157 8.16 3.46 4.28
C LYS A 157 9.03 4.30 3.34
N ASP A 158 10.33 4.40 3.63
CA ASP A 158 11.27 5.20 2.85
C ASP A 158 11.54 4.57 1.48
N HIS A 159 11.62 3.24 1.41
CA HIS A 159 11.72 2.50 0.14
C HIS A 159 10.50 2.72 -0.75
N ILE A 160 9.28 2.60 -0.20
CA ILE A 160 8.05 2.83 -0.96
C ILE A 160 8.01 4.26 -1.53
N ASN A 161 8.42 5.24 -0.74
CA ASN A 161 8.52 6.61 -1.17
C ASN A 161 9.55 6.78 -2.31
N LYS A 162 10.76 6.25 -2.13
CA LYS A 162 11.86 6.42 -3.10
C LYS A 162 11.60 5.70 -4.43
N ILE A 163 11.08 4.48 -4.39
CA ILE A 163 10.96 3.62 -5.58
C ILE A 163 9.63 3.79 -6.29
N PHE A 164 8.53 4.01 -5.56
CA PHE A 164 7.20 4.11 -6.15
C PHE A 164 6.64 5.53 -6.15
N ASN A 165 7.35 6.51 -5.57
CA ASN A 165 6.86 7.89 -5.39
C ASN A 165 5.51 7.95 -4.64
N LEU A 166 5.37 7.08 -3.63
CA LEU A 166 4.17 6.94 -2.82
C LEU A 166 4.46 7.30 -1.37
N HIS A 167 3.77 8.31 -0.87
CA HIS A 167 3.94 8.75 0.52
C HIS A 167 3.08 7.91 1.47
N THR A 168 3.73 7.27 2.42
CA THR A 168 3.09 6.58 3.55
C THR A 168 3.61 7.19 4.86
N LYS A 169 2.83 7.08 5.94
CA LYS A 169 3.25 7.46 7.29
C LYS A 169 3.24 6.23 8.20
N LEU A 170 4.05 6.30 9.27
CA LEU A 170 3.92 5.34 10.37
C LEU A 170 2.67 5.65 11.17
N LYS A 171 1.91 4.60 11.50
CA LYS A 171 0.79 4.66 12.44
C LYS A 171 1.03 3.69 13.58
N GLU A 172 0.96 4.22 14.79
CA GLU A 172 1.05 3.42 16.00
C GLU A 172 -0.28 2.71 16.31
N ARG A 173 -0.16 1.49 16.85
CA ARG A 173 -1.23 0.63 17.33
C ARG A 173 -0.78 -0.17 18.55
N LYS A 174 -1.75 -0.74 19.26
CA LYS A 174 -1.51 -1.52 20.48
C LYS A 174 -1.16 -2.99 20.22
N ASP A 175 -1.42 -3.49 19.01
CA ASP A 175 -1.21 -4.87 18.59
C ASP A 175 0.15 -5.07 17.90
N GLY A 176 0.61 -6.33 17.86
CA GLY A 176 1.86 -6.73 17.21
C GLY A 176 3.07 -5.94 17.73
N LYS A 177 3.96 -5.53 16.82
CA LYS A 177 5.13 -4.66 17.11
C LYS A 177 4.80 -3.16 17.00
N HIS A 178 3.54 -2.81 17.24
CA HIS A 178 3.03 -1.45 17.40
C HIS A 178 3.00 -0.54 16.17
N PHE A 179 3.66 -0.84 15.06
CA PHE A 179 3.73 0.07 13.91
C PHE A 179 3.24 -0.57 12.61
N LEU A 180 2.48 0.21 11.84
CA LEU A 180 2.08 -0.12 10.48
C LEU A 180 2.24 1.08 9.54
N LEU A 181 2.07 0.87 8.22
CA LEU A 181 2.04 1.94 7.24
C LEU A 181 0.61 2.39 6.92
N GLU A 182 0.36 3.70 6.95
CA GLU A 182 -0.95 4.28 6.62
C GLU A 182 -0.81 5.37 5.54
N ILE A 183 -1.83 5.47 4.68
CA ILE A 183 -2.04 6.56 3.74
C ILE A 183 -3.42 7.15 4.01
N ASN A 184 -3.47 8.43 4.36
CA ASN A 184 -4.71 9.12 4.69
C ASN A 184 -4.88 10.46 3.96
N LYS A 185 -3.93 10.83 3.10
CA LYS A 185 -4.03 12.00 2.22
C LYS A 185 -4.70 11.59 0.92
N ARG A 186 -5.70 12.36 0.49
CA ARG A 186 -6.53 12.08 -0.69
C ARG A 186 -5.70 11.77 -1.95
N ASN A 187 -4.79 12.66 -2.32
CA ASN A 187 -3.95 12.47 -3.50
C ASN A 187 -3.07 11.22 -3.41
N ASP A 188 -2.50 10.95 -2.23
CA ASP A 188 -1.63 9.79 -2.04
C ASP A 188 -2.43 8.48 -2.09
N ILE A 189 -3.68 8.48 -1.61
CA ILE A 189 -4.60 7.34 -1.76
C ILE A 189 -4.90 7.09 -3.25
N VAL A 190 -5.23 8.14 -4.01
CA VAL A 190 -5.51 8.02 -5.45
C VAL A 190 -4.27 7.52 -6.20
N LYS A 191 -3.09 8.10 -5.93
CA LYS A 191 -1.82 7.66 -6.52
C LYS A 191 -1.52 6.20 -6.18
N PHE A 192 -1.71 5.79 -4.93
CA PHE A 192 -1.48 4.42 -4.50
C PHE A 192 -2.41 3.45 -5.24
N ILE A 193 -3.71 3.74 -5.27
CA ILE A 193 -4.69 2.90 -5.98
C ILE A 193 -4.32 2.80 -7.46
N ASN A 194 -4.06 3.91 -8.13
CA ASN A 194 -3.68 3.91 -9.55
C ASN A 194 -2.42 3.06 -9.82
N ALA A 195 -1.44 3.07 -8.91
CA ALA A 195 -0.21 2.28 -9.05
C ALA A 195 -0.44 0.76 -8.92
N VAL A 196 -1.42 0.32 -8.13
CA VAL A 196 -1.69 -1.11 -7.88
C VAL A 196 -2.87 -1.68 -8.67
N SER A 197 -3.81 -0.83 -9.11
CA SER A 197 -5.03 -1.24 -9.82
C SER A 197 -4.76 -2.16 -11.02
N PRO A 198 -3.78 -1.89 -11.90
CA PRO A 198 -3.54 -2.75 -13.08
C PRO A 198 -3.31 -4.23 -12.75
N PHE A 199 -2.78 -4.54 -11.56
CA PHE A 199 -2.51 -5.91 -11.13
C PHE A 199 -3.65 -6.50 -10.29
N ILE A 200 -4.37 -5.67 -9.54
CA ILE A 200 -5.49 -6.11 -8.69
C ILE A 200 -6.72 -6.38 -9.55
N GLU A 201 -6.87 -5.67 -10.68
CA GLU A 201 -7.90 -5.91 -11.69
C GLU A 201 -7.77 -7.30 -12.35
N GLU A 202 -6.62 -7.96 -12.27
CA GLU A 202 -6.49 -9.35 -12.70
C GLU A 202 -6.99 -10.36 -11.66
N VAL A 203 -7.34 -9.91 -10.46
CA VAL A 203 -7.71 -10.75 -9.32
C VAL A 203 -9.10 -10.34 -8.79
N PRO A 204 -10.20 -10.78 -9.42
CA PRO A 204 -11.56 -10.38 -9.07
C PRO A 204 -11.93 -10.51 -7.59
N CYS A 205 -11.44 -11.56 -6.91
CA CYS A 205 -11.72 -11.75 -5.49
C CYS A 205 -11.09 -10.68 -4.57
N MET A 206 -10.20 -9.83 -5.10
CA MET A 206 -9.47 -8.79 -4.37
C MET A 206 -9.90 -7.36 -4.74
N TYR A 207 -10.85 -7.18 -5.66
CA TYR A 207 -11.32 -5.85 -6.10
C TYR A 207 -11.80 -4.94 -4.96
N TYR A 208 -12.36 -5.52 -3.90
CA TYR A 208 -12.82 -4.77 -2.72
C TYR A 208 -11.72 -3.92 -2.08
N LYS A 209 -10.44 -4.23 -2.33
CA LYS A 209 -9.29 -3.44 -1.86
C LYS A 209 -9.08 -2.15 -2.66
N ILE A 210 -9.60 -2.01 -3.88
CA ILE A 210 -9.43 -0.80 -4.72
C ILE A 210 -10.73 -0.09 -5.07
N LYS A 211 -11.90 -0.65 -4.72
CA LYS A 211 -13.24 -0.07 -4.95
C LYS A 211 -13.53 1.16 -4.07
N LEU A 212 -12.73 2.21 -4.17
CA LEU A 212 -12.82 3.40 -3.34
C LEU A 212 -14.12 4.17 -3.55
N LYS A 213 -14.41 4.58 -4.79
CA LYS A 213 -15.63 5.34 -5.11
C LYS A 213 -16.90 4.60 -4.68
N GLU A 214 -17.01 3.32 -5.04
CA GLU A 214 -18.16 2.47 -4.67
C GLU A 214 -18.32 2.36 -3.14
N ARG A 215 -17.23 2.04 -2.42
CA ARG A 215 -17.29 1.86 -0.96
C ARG A 215 -17.55 3.18 -0.23
N PHE A 216 -17.06 4.30 -0.76
CA PHE A 216 -17.37 5.63 -0.27
C PHE A 216 -18.87 5.94 -0.41
N GLU A 217 -19.43 5.76 -1.61
CA GLU A 217 -20.86 6.03 -1.85
C GLU A 217 -21.75 5.09 -1.03
N ASN A 218 -21.41 3.81 -0.88
CA ASN A 218 -22.14 2.89 -0.02
C ASN A 218 -22.17 3.37 1.45
N LYS A 219 -21.05 3.89 1.97
CA LYS A 219 -21.00 4.49 3.32
C LYS A 219 -21.85 5.77 3.39
N ARG A 220 -21.82 6.60 2.35
CA ARG A 220 -22.62 7.83 2.26
C ARG A 220 -24.11 7.54 2.27
N LEU A 221 -24.58 6.60 1.44
CA LEU A 221 -25.97 6.15 1.39
C LEU A 221 -26.42 5.57 2.74
N LYS A 222 -25.58 4.74 3.37
CA LYS A 222 -25.88 4.20 4.71
C LYS A 222 -26.10 5.30 5.75
N LEU A 223 -25.29 6.36 5.72
CA LEU A 223 -25.42 7.50 6.64
C LEU A 223 -26.65 8.36 6.29
N MET A 224 -26.97 8.55 5.01
CA MET A 224 -28.21 9.23 4.60
C MET A 224 -29.45 8.50 5.11
N ASN A 225 -29.47 7.16 5.02
CA ASN A 225 -30.56 6.35 5.56
C ASN A 225 -30.67 6.41 7.10
N GLN A 226 -29.62 6.87 7.79
CA GLN A 226 -29.61 7.14 9.23
C GLN A 226 -30.06 8.57 9.57
N GLY A 227 -30.44 9.38 8.58
CA GLY A 227 -30.94 10.74 8.76
C GLY A 227 -29.90 11.85 8.59
N TYR A 228 -28.62 11.52 8.33
CA TYR A 228 -27.60 12.54 8.11
C TYR A 228 -27.73 13.18 6.73
N LYS A 229 -27.93 14.51 6.68
CA LYS A 229 -28.13 15.26 5.42
C LYS A 229 -26.84 15.88 4.88
N ASN A 230 -26.00 16.40 5.77
CA ASN A 230 -24.79 17.12 5.38
C ASN A 230 -23.57 16.19 5.39
N ILE A 231 -23.29 15.56 4.24
CA ILE A 231 -22.19 14.60 4.07
C ILE A 231 -21.36 15.00 2.86
N ASN A 232 -20.03 14.97 2.99
CA ASN A 232 -19.13 15.26 1.87
C ASN A 232 -19.24 14.23 0.74
N LYS A 233 -18.91 14.68 -0.48
CA LYS A 233 -18.75 13.83 -1.66
C LYS A 233 -17.29 13.46 -1.86
N TRP A 234 -17.04 12.33 -2.51
CA TRP A 234 -15.70 11.94 -2.92
C TRP A 234 -15.32 12.58 -4.25
N SER A 235 -14.05 12.98 -4.38
CA SER A 235 -13.46 13.43 -5.65
C SER A 235 -12.10 12.81 -5.86
N GLU A 236 -11.91 12.22 -7.04
CA GLU A 236 -10.67 11.57 -7.47
C GLU A 236 -9.73 12.53 -8.21
N SER A 237 -10.18 13.76 -8.54
CA SER A 237 -9.35 14.73 -9.24
C SER A 237 -8.12 15.08 -8.41
N ILE A 238 -6.92 14.73 -8.87
CA ILE A 238 -5.68 15.06 -8.15
C ILE A 238 -5.54 16.59 -8.15
N THR A 239 -5.56 17.21 -6.98
CA THR A 239 -5.33 18.66 -6.86
C THR A 239 -3.86 18.87 -6.51
N GLU A 240 -3.09 19.54 -7.35
CA GLU A 240 -1.70 19.91 -7.03
C GLU A 240 -1.74 20.83 -5.80
N ASN A 241 -1.46 20.36 -4.59
CA ASN A 241 -1.53 21.24 -3.40
C ASN A 241 -0.24 22.06 -3.21
N LYS A 242 0.71 21.93 -4.14
CA LYS A 242 1.92 22.74 -4.19
C LYS A 242 1.63 24.01 -4.96
N TYR A 243 2.19 25.10 -4.46
CA TYR A 243 2.24 26.38 -5.15
C TYR A 243 3.57 26.44 -5.89
N SER A 244 3.55 26.78 -7.17
CA SER A 244 4.77 27.12 -7.90
C SER A 244 5.42 28.37 -7.30
N ARG A 245 6.67 28.66 -7.67
CA ARG A 245 7.34 29.90 -7.20
C ARG A 245 6.58 31.14 -7.68
N GLU A 246 6.04 31.08 -8.89
CA GLU A 246 5.25 32.13 -9.51
C GLU A 246 3.94 32.33 -8.74
N GLU A 247 3.24 31.26 -8.39
CA GLU A 247 2.03 31.33 -7.57
C GLU A 247 2.33 31.86 -6.16
N GLU A 248 3.45 31.44 -5.54
CA GLU A 248 3.86 31.98 -4.24
C GLU A 248 4.15 33.48 -4.30
N ASN A 249 4.89 33.93 -5.31
CA ASN A 249 5.19 35.34 -5.50
C ASN A 249 3.92 36.14 -5.76
N PHE A 250 2.99 35.62 -6.57
CA PHE A 250 1.69 36.22 -6.79
C PHE A 250 0.92 36.39 -5.46
N ILE A 251 0.85 35.34 -4.63
CA ILE A 251 0.18 35.42 -3.31
C ILE A 251 0.80 36.52 -2.45
N ILE A 252 2.14 36.61 -2.40
CA ILE A 252 2.86 37.64 -1.62
C ILE A 252 2.49 39.04 -2.10
N THR A 253 2.64 39.30 -3.40
CA THR A 253 2.37 40.62 -3.99
C THR A 253 0.91 41.01 -3.83
N SER A 254 -0.04 40.09 -4.06
CA SER A 254 -1.46 40.35 -3.86
C SER A 254 -1.80 40.64 -2.39
N LYS A 255 -1.19 39.94 -1.42
CA LYS A 255 -1.41 40.26 0.00
C LYS A 255 -0.85 41.62 0.38
N GLN A 256 0.30 42.01 -0.14
CA GLN A 256 0.89 43.34 0.07
C GLN A 256 0.03 44.45 -0.57
N ALA A 257 -0.61 44.16 -1.69
CA ALA A 257 -1.58 45.04 -2.35
C ALA A 257 -2.96 45.10 -1.65
N GLY A 258 -3.15 44.38 -0.54
CA GLY A 258 -4.38 44.41 0.24
C GLY A 258 -5.47 43.43 -0.22
N ASN A 259 -5.20 42.55 -1.19
CA ASN A 259 -6.20 41.59 -1.66
C ASN A 259 -6.64 40.61 -0.57
N THR A 260 -7.92 40.24 -0.62
CA THR A 260 -8.48 39.23 0.28
C THR A 260 -8.05 37.82 -0.13
N ASP A 261 -8.00 36.89 0.83
CA ASP A 261 -7.66 35.50 0.55
C ASP A 261 -8.65 34.85 -0.43
N LYS A 262 -9.89 35.37 -0.46
CA LYS A 262 -10.96 34.95 -1.39
C LYS A 262 -10.69 35.41 -2.83
N GLU A 263 -10.23 36.64 -3.03
CA GLU A 263 -9.83 37.14 -4.35
C GLU A 263 -8.65 36.34 -4.91
N ILE A 264 -7.62 36.14 -4.09
CA ILE A 264 -6.42 35.39 -4.48
C ILE A 264 -6.79 33.94 -4.84
N ALA A 265 -7.68 33.32 -4.07
CA ALA A 265 -8.18 31.97 -4.38
C ALA A 265 -8.90 31.91 -5.73
N CYS A 266 -9.72 32.91 -6.05
CA CYS A 266 -10.39 33.00 -7.34
C CYS A 266 -9.39 33.17 -8.49
N LEU A 267 -8.44 34.09 -8.36
CA LEU A 267 -7.45 34.42 -9.39
C LEU A 267 -6.51 33.25 -9.70
N LEU A 268 -6.09 32.50 -8.68
CA LEU A 268 -5.24 31.32 -8.88
C LEU A 268 -6.04 30.03 -9.16
N ASN A 269 -7.37 30.11 -9.22
CA ASN A 269 -8.24 28.94 -9.29
C ASN A 269 -7.91 27.87 -8.21
N ARG A 270 -7.68 28.34 -6.98
CA ARG A 270 -7.34 27.53 -5.80
C ARG A 270 -8.48 27.53 -4.80
N SER A 271 -8.45 26.58 -3.87
CA SER A 271 -9.42 26.58 -2.77
C SER A 271 -9.13 27.71 -1.79
N TYR A 272 -10.18 28.34 -1.27
CA TYR A 272 -10.07 29.39 -0.25
C TYR A 272 -9.19 28.96 0.93
N TRP A 273 -9.48 27.80 1.52
CA TRP A 273 -8.70 27.26 2.64
C TRP A 273 -7.26 26.92 2.27
N GLY A 274 -7.00 26.57 1.00
CA GLY A 274 -5.65 26.39 0.48
C GLY A 274 -4.84 27.67 0.49
N ILE A 275 -5.45 28.80 0.11
CA ILE A 275 -4.81 30.12 0.15
C ILE A 275 -4.62 30.57 1.60
N VAL A 276 -5.65 30.45 2.45
CA VAL A 276 -5.58 30.81 3.88
C VAL A 276 -4.41 30.08 4.56
N ASP A 277 -4.28 28.76 4.36
CA ASP A 277 -3.15 27.99 4.89
C ASP A 277 -1.80 28.46 4.35
N LYS A 278 -1.73 28.75 3.04
CA LYS A 278 -0.49 29.19 2.39
C LYS A 278 -0.05 30.56 2.89
N VAL A 279 -0.96 31.53 2.96
CA VAL A 279 -0.73 32.86 3.52
C VAL A 279 -0.26 32.75 4.96
N ARG A 280 -0.92 31.93 5.80
CA ARG A 280 -0.48 31.67 7.18
C ARG A 280 0.97 31.17 7.24
N ARG A 281 1.36 30.23 6.38
CA ARG A 281 2.74 29.72 6.30
C ARG A 281 3.74 30.79 5.83
N LEU A 282 3.36 31.63 4.87
CA LEU A 282 4.21 32.72 4.39
C LEU A 282 4.43 33.79 5.46
N LYS A 283 3.41 34.10 6.26
CA LYS A 283 3.54 34.98 7.45
C LYS A 283 4.51 34.42 8.48
N LEU A 284 4.40 33.12 8.80
CA LEU A 284 5.34 32.45 9.71
C LEU A 284 6.80 32.45 9.19
N GLN A 285 6.98 32.60 7.87
CA GLN A 285 8.29 32.73 7.23
C GLN A 285 8.76 34.19 7.10
N GLY A 286 7.96 35.17 7.54
CA GLY A 286 8.28 36.60 7.38
C GLY A 286 8.27 37.09 5.93
N ARG A 287 7.56 36.39 5.03
CA ARG A 287 7.49 36.74 3.60
C ARG A 287 6.30 37.62 3.25
N ILE A 288 5.35 37.79 4.18
CA ILE A 288 4.16 38.65 4.14
C ILE A 288 3.94 39.19 5.55
#